data_AF-A0A2M8Q8X6-F1
#
_entry.id   AF-A0A2M8Q8X6-F1
#
_cell.length_a   1.000
_cell.length_b   1.000
_cell.length_c   1.000
_cell.angle_alpha   90.00
_cell.angle_beta   90.00
_cell.angle_gamma   90.00
#
_symmetry.space_group_name_H-M   'P 1'
#
loop_
_entity.id
_entity.type
_entity.pdbx_description
1 polymer ?
#
loop_
_entity_poly.entity_id
_entity_poly.type
_entity_poly.pdbx_seq_one_letter_code
_entity_poly.pdbx_strand_id
1 'polypeptide(L)'
;LAVLWLLTTMLLNLWQGHSYRYHFIIWLPPMALLAGAAFADLRPARLIARLAAPALFVAAVAGQVLAMWPWMRDAYDNVVVQGKSPHTLHLETKEAAQLLLAEFLRDNAAPADRVAVFSDTPVVYFLAQRQNATRFPYLRWADESRDADVRAALAEAYLSDLTRNPPRFFVLSRDGFPWASARFIETWKGMPDVHRFVEDNYEYIGENGPYILFHRRT
;
A
#
# COMPACT_ATOMS: atom_id res chain seq x y z
N LEU A 1 -11.89 23.18 -22.74
CA LEU A 1 -10.83 22.20 -22.42
C LEU A 1 -10.72 21.94 -20.92
N ALA A 2 -10.44 22.94 -20.07
CA ALA A 2 -10.27 22.73 -18.62
C ALA A 2 -11.50 22.14 -17.90
N VAL A 3 -12.73 22.54 -18.27
CA VAL A 3 -13.98 21.94 -17.74
C VAL A 3 -14.07 20.45 -18.10
N LEU A 4 -13.84 20.11 -19.36
CA LEU A 4 -13.85 18.71 -19.82
C LEU A 4 -12.78 17.90 -19.09
N TRP A 5 -11.58 18.46 -18.90
CA TRP A 5 -10.52 17.83 -18.13
C TRP A 5 -10.95 17.55 -16.68
N LEU A 6 -11.51 18.54 -15.98
CA LEU A 6 -12.04 18.35 -14.63
C LEU A 6 -13.07 17.22 -14.58
N LEU A 7 -14.08 17.25 -15.47
CA LEU A 7 -15.12 16.23 -15.52
C LEU A 7 -14.55 14.83 -15.76
N THR A 8 -13.61 14.68 -16.69
CA THR A 8 -12.95 13.40 -16.93
C THR A 8 -12.18 12.91 -15.70
N THR A 9 -11.44 13.80 -15.02
CA THR A 9 -10.70 13.42 -13.81
C THR A 9 -11.60 13.07 -12.63
N MET A 10 -12.77 13.71 -12.52
CA MET A 10 -13.79 13.34 -11.54
C MET A 10 -14.37 11.96 -11.85
N LEU A 11 -14.76 11.71 -13.11
CA LEU A 11 -15.28 10.41 -13.53
C LEU A 11 -14.26 9.28 -13.36
N LEU A 12 -12.98 9.51 -13.67
CA LEU A 12 -11.93 8.52 -13.47
C LEU A 12 -11.72 8.18 -11.99
N ASN A 13 -11.69 9.19 -11.12
CA ASN A 13 -11.53 8.97 -9.67
C ASN A 13 -12.74 8.19 -9.10
N LEU A 14 -13.96 8.56 -9.51
CA LEU A 14 -15.18 7.83 -9.15
C LEU A 14 -15.19 6.39 -9.70
N TRP A 15 -14.78 6.19 -10.95
CA TRP A 15 -14.71 4.88 -11.60
C TRP A 15 -13.70 3.95 -10.93
N GLN A 16 -12.54 4.48 -10.55
CA GLN A 16 -11.50 3.69 -9.90
C GLN A 16 -11.95 3.19 -8.52
N GLY A 17 -13.07 3.69 -7.98
CA GLY A 17 -13.71 3.19 -6.75
C GLY A 17 -12.84 3.31 -5.51
N HIS A 18 -11.76 4.08 -5.61
CA HIS A 18 -10.71 4.18 -4.63
C HIS A 18 -10.51 5.66 -4.33
N SER A 19 -11.34 6.20 -3.43
CA SER A 19 -11.26 7.61 -3.01
C SER A 19 -10.07 7.86 -2.06
N TYR A 20 -8.88 7.35 -2.41
CA TYR A 20 -7.67 7.57 -1.63
C TYR A 20 -7.26 9.04 -1.70
N ARG A 21 -6.69 9.55 -0.61
CA ARG A 21 -6.31 10.97 -0.44
C ARG A 21 -5.49 11.51 -1.61
N TYR A 22 -4.59 10.70 -2.18
CA TYR A 22 -3.71 11.12 -3.26
C TYR A 22 -4.37 11.07 -4.65
N HIS A 23 -5.49 10.37 -4.83
CA HIS A 23 -6.20 10.35 -6.11
C HIS A 23 -6.91 11.68 -6.43
N PHE A 24 -7.09 12.55 -5.45
CA PHE A 24 -7.64 13.90 -5.68
C PHE A 24 -6.61 14.88 -6.26
N ILE A 25 -5.32 14.53 -6.28
CA ILE A 25 -4.26 15.42 -6.78
C ILE A 25 -4.45 15.74 -8.27
N ILE A 26 -5.07 14.82 -9.02
CA ILE A 26 -5.32 14.97 -10.46
C ILE A 26 -6.36 16.06 -10.76
N TRP A 27 -7.12 16.52 -9.75
CA TRP A 27 -8.09 17.61 -9.90
C TRP A 27 -7.42 18.99 -9.83
N LEU A 28 -6.23 19.09 -9.24
CA LEU A 28 -5.57 20.38 -9.01
C LEU A 28 -5.24 21.14 -10.31
N PRO A 29 -4.68 20.51 -11.36
CA PRO A 29 -4.36 21.23 -12.59
C PRO A 29 -5.57 21.87 -13.30
N PRO A 30 -6.68 21.14 -13.60
CA PRO A 30 -7.83 21.78 -14.23
C PRO A 30 -8.51 22.80 -13.30
N MET A 31 -8.53 22.59 -11.98
CA MET A 31 -9.04 23.59 -11.04
C MET A 31 -8.22 24.89 -11.06
N ALA A 32 -6.89 24.81 -11.13
CA ALA A 32 -6.02 25.97 -11.23
C ALA A 32 -6.26 26.77 -12.53
N LEU A 33 -6.43 26.08 -13.66
CA LEU A 33 -6.75 26.71 -14.95
C LEU A 33 -8.14 27.37 -14.95
N LEU A 34 -9.14 26.73 -14.33
CA LEU A 34 -10.48 27.30 -14.20
C LEU A 34 -10.48 28.53 -13.28
N ALA A 35 -9.71 28.49 -12.18
CA ALA A 35 -9.50 29.66 -11.33
C ALA A 35 -8.86 30.80 -12.14
N GLY A 36 -7.75 30.56 -12.83
CA GLY A 36 -7.09 31.57 -13.67
C GLY A 36 -8.02 32.15 -14.75
N ALA A 37 -8.78 31.30 -15.43
CA ALA A 37 -9.74 31.73 -16.46
C ALA A 37 -10.89 32.58 -15.89
N ALA A 38 -11.34 32.29 -14.67
CA ALA A 38 -12.37 33.09 -13.99
C ALA A 38 -11.91 34.53 -13.72
N PHE A 39 -10.61 34.73 -13.49
CA PHE A 39 -10.04 36.05 -13.18
C PHE A 39 -9.42 36.76 -14.39
N ALA A 40 -9.23 36.08 -15.53
CA ALA A 40 -8.53 36.65 -16.70
C ALA A 40 -9.39 37.52 -17.63
N ASP A 41 -10.72 37.35 -17.68
CA ASP A 41 -11.59 38.09 -18.62
C ASP A 41 -12.56 39.04 -17.87
N LEU A 42 -12.18 40.32 -17.79
CA LEU A 42 -12.91 41.37 -17.07
C LEU A 42 -13.99 42.08 -17.92
N ARG A 43 -14.41 41.51 -19.05
CA ARG A 43 -15.39 42.14 -19.96
C ARG A 43 -16.85 41.86 -19.56
N PRO A 44 -17.77 42.85 -19.57
CA PRO A 44 -19.18 42.70 -19.13
C PRO A 44 -20.02 41.66 -19.90
N ALA A 45 -19.68 41.40 -21.17
CA ALA A 45 -20.53 40.65 -22.11
C ALA A 45 -20.64 39.13 -21.85
N ARG A 46 -20.03 38.60 -20.78
CA ARG A 46 -20.02 37.17 -20.45
C ARG A 46 -20.41 36.90 -18.99
N LEU A 47 -21.48 37.55 -18.52
CA LEU A 47 -21.95 37.46 -17.14
C LEU A 47 -22.15 36.00 -16.66
N ILE A 48 -22.69 35.12 -17.51
CA ILE A 48 -22.88 33.70 -17.19
C ILE A 48 -21.53 32.99 -16.97
N ALA A 49 -20.55 33.21 -17.85
CA ALA A 49 -19.22 32.59 -17.71
C ALA A 49 -18.44 33.14 -16.50
N ARG A 50 -18.65 34.43 -16.19
CA ARG A 50 -18.08 35.11 -15.02
C ARG A 50 -18.60 34.59 -13.69
N LEU A 51 -19.84 34.13 -13.64
CA LEU A 51 -20.43 33.54 -12.43
C LEU A 51 -20.24 32.02 -12.39
N ALA A 52 -20.24 31.36 -13.54
CA ALA A 52 -20.10 29.90 -13.63
C ALA A 52 -18.72 29.41 -13.19
N ALA A 53 -17.63 30.07 -13.59
CA ALA A 53 -16.29 29.59 -13.25
C ALA A 53 -15.97 29.70 -11.74
N PRO A 54 -16.24 30.83 -11.05
CA PRO A 54 -16.14 30.90 -9.59
C PRO A 54 -17.11 29.96 -8.88
N ALA A 55 -18.36 29.82 -9.36
CA ALA A 55 -19.32 28.91 -8.77
C ALA A 55 -18.87 27.44 -8.89
N LEU A 56 -18.33 27.03 -10.03
CA LEU A 56 -17.77 25.70 -10.25
C LEU A 56 -16.52 25.47 -9.39
N PHE A 57 -15.67 26.48 -9.24
CA PHE A 57 -14.50 26.41 -8.37
C PHE A 57 -14.93 26.25 -6.89
N VAL A 58 -15.84 27.10 -6.41
CA VAL A 58 -16.38 27.03 -5.04
C VAL A 58 -17.08 25.69 -4.82
N ALA A 59 -17.87 25.21 -5.78
CA ALA A 59 -18.53 23.91 -5.70
C ALA A 59 -17.52 22.75 -5.66
N ALA A 60 -16.44 22.81 -6.46
CA ALA A 60 -15.38 21.81 -6.45
C ALA A 60 -14.60 21.80 -5.13
N VAL A 61 -14.24 22.98 -4.61
CA VAL A 61 -13.57 23.11 -3.30
C VAL A 61 -14.49 22.66 -2.18
N ALA A 62 -15.76 23.08 -2.16
CA ALA A 62 -16.73 22.65 -1.16
C ALA A 62 -16.96 21.14 -1.22
N GLY A 63 -17.07 20.57 -2.42
CA GLY A 63 -17.15 19.12 -2.63
C GLY A 63 -15.92 18.39 -2.09
N GLN A 64 -14.72 18.90 -2.35
CA GLN A 64 -13.47 18.33 -1.80
C GLN A 64 -13.44 18.41 -0.27
N VAL A 65 -13.81 19.55 0.31
CA VAL A 65 -13.85 19.74 1.77
C VAL A 65 -14.86 18.78 2.40
N LEU A 66 -16.07 18.68 1.85
CA LEU A 66 -17.11 17.77 2.35
C LEU A 66 -16.67 16.30 2.21
N ALA A 67 -16.01 15.93 1.11
CA ALA A 67 -15.49 14.57 0.92
C ALA A 67 -14.36 14.24 1.90
N MET A 68 -13.50 15.21 2.21
CA MET A 68 -12.39 15.05 3.17
C MET A 68 -12.82 15.23 4.62
N TRP A 69 -13.97 15.85 4.89
CA TRP A 69 -14.40 16.25 6.23
C TRP A 69 -14.40 15.10 7.26
N PRO A 70 -14.95 13.90 6.97
CA PRO A 70 -14.92 12.79 7.94
C PRO A 70 -13.49 12.43 8.33
N TRP A 71 -12.57 12.44 7.37
CA TRP A 71 -11.16 12.09 7.58
C TRP A 71 -10.40 13.19 8.32
N MET A 72 -10.66 14.47 8.01
CA MET A 72 -10.07 15.60 8.71
C MET A 72 -10.53 15.65 10.17
N ARG A 73 -11.83 15.42 10.39
CA ARG A 73 -12.40 15.35 11.74
C ARG A 73 -11.82 14.18 12.53
N ASP A 74 -11.77 12.99 11.94
CA ASP A 74 -11.16 11.82 12.58
C ASP A 74 -9.68 12.07 12.93
N ALA A 75 -8.91 12.66 12.03
CA ALA A 75 -7.52 13.02 12.31
C ALA A 75 -7.39 14.08 13.42
N TYR A 76 -8.25 15.11 13.42
CA TYR A 76 -8.29 16.13 14.48
C TYR A 76 -8.67 15.51 15.82
N ASP A 77 -9.72 14.69 15.86
CA ASP A 77 -10.20 14.06 17.08
C ASP A 77 -9.14 13.12 17.66
N ASN A 78 -8.45 12.33 16.85
CA ASN A 78 -7.41 11.43 17.33
C ASN A 78 -6.12 12.16 17.75
N VAL A 79 -5.62 13.13 16.95
CA VAL A 79 -4.33 13.78 17.21
C VAL A 79 -4.45 14.94 18.20
N VAL A 80 -5.44 15.82 18.03
CA VAL A 80 -5.57 17.06 18.79
C VAL A 80 -6.41 16.86 20.04
N VAL A 81 -7.58 16.24 19.92
CA VAL A 81 -8.50 16.07 21.06
C VAL A 81 -8.02 14.95 21.99
N GLN A 82 -7.70 13.79 21.41
CA GLN A 82 -7.27 12.62 22.19
C GLN A 82 -5.75 12.59 22.45
N GLY A 83 -4.96 13.43 21.78
CA GLY A 83 -3.51 13.48 21.98
C GLY A 83 -2.79 12.19 21.59
N LYS A 84 -3.37 11.37 20.69
CA LYS A 84 -2.76 10.08 20.32
C LYS A 84 -1.43 10.31 19.60
N SER A 85 -0.42 9.56 20.02
CA SER A 85 0.86 9.54 19.32
C SER A 85 0.69 8.91 17.92
N PRO A 86 1.58 9.25 16.95
CA PRO A 86 1.60 8.58 15.65
C PRO A 86 1.73 7.05 15.76
N HIS A 87 2.45 6.57 16.79
CA HIS A 87 2.59 5.14 17.06
C HIS A 87 1.25 4.50 17.47
N THR A 88 0.52 5.11 18.40
CA THR A 88 -0.81 4.65 18.83
C THR A 88 -1.77 4.63 17.64
N LEU A 89 -1.78 5.69 16.85
CA LEU A 89 -2.58 5.76 15.62
C LEU A 89 -2.26 4.63 14.65
N HIS A 90 -0.97 4.30 14.47
CA HIS A 90 -0.55 3.22 13.59
C HIS A 90 -1.04 1.86 14.09
N LEU A 91 -0.96 1.60 15.41
CA LEU A 91 -1.43 0.37 16.04
C LEU A 91 -2.95 0.14 15.91
N GLU A 92 -3.72 1.20 15.71
CA GLU A 92 -5.18 1.11 15.48
C GLU A 92 -5.53 0.85 14.00
N THR A 93 -4.56 0.90 13.10
CA THR A 93 -4.78 0.60 11.68
C THR A 93 -4.67 -0.89 11.38
N LYS A 94 -5.21 -1.30 10.23
CA LYS A 94 -4.96 -2.65 9.68
C LYS A 94 -3.47 -2.95 9.47
N GLU A 95 -2.62 -1.92 9.35
CA GLU A 95 -1.19 -2.07 9.12
C GLU A 95 -0.40 -2.28 10.42
N ALA A 96 -1.04 -2.21 11.59
CA ALA A 96 -0.42 -2.47 12.89
C ALA A 96 0.33 -3.80 12.93
N ALA A 97 -0.22 -4.83 12.29
CA ALA A 97 0.41 -6.13 12.15
C ALA A 97 1.82 -6.07 11.56
N GLN A 98 2.07 -5.13 10.62
CA GLN A 98 3.38 -4.98 9.98
C GLN A 98 4.42 -4.44 10.98
N LEU A 99 4.02 -3.52 11.86
CA LEU A 99 4.87 -3.01 12.93
C LEU A 99 5.17 -4.10 13.97
N LEU A 100 4.16 -4.84 14.42
CA LEU A 100 4.33 -5.93 15.39
C LEU A 100 5.23 -7.06 14.86
N LEU A 101 5.11 -7.39 13.57
CA LEU A 101 6.03 -8.32 12.92
C LEU A 101 7.45 -7.74 12.87
N ALA A 102 7.59 -6.46 12.52
CA ALA A 102 8.89 -5.83 12.42
C ALA A 102 9.62 -5.78 13.78
N GLU A 103 8.91 -5.48 14.86
CA GLU A 103 9.43 -5.54 16.23
C GLU A 103 9.86 -6.95 16.60
N PHE A 104 9.01 -7.96 16.35
CA PHE A 104 9.37 -9.36 16.57
C PHE A 104 10.66 -9.75 15.84
N LEU A 105 10.79 -9.43 14.54
CA LEU A 105 11.99 -9.75 13.76
C LEU A 105 13.22 -8.99 14.26
N ARG A 106 13.04 -7.74 14.71
CA ARG A 106 14.12 -6.94 15.28
C ARG A 106 14.63 -7.55 16.59
N ASP A 107 13.74 -8.05 17.43
CA ASP A 107 14.09 -8.56 18.75
C ASP A 107 14.62 -10.01 18.70
N ASN A 108 14.28 -10.77 17.65
CA ASN A 108 14.59 -12.19 17.55
C ASN A 108 15.63 -12.57 16.48
N ALA A 109 16.08 -11.62 15.65
CA ALA A 109 17.15 -11.82 14.68
C ALA A 109 18.30 -10.82 14.92
N ALA A 110 19.54 -11.23 14.70
CA ALA A 110 20.69 -10.33 14.75
C ALA A 110 20.63 -9.31 13.58
N PRO A 111 21.25 -8.12 13.70
CA PRO A 111 21.26 -7.13 12.62
C PRO A 111 21.85 -7.62 11.28
N ALA A 112 22.76 -8.60 11.33
CA ALA A 112 23.35 -9.23 10.15
C ALA A 112 22.50 -10.39 9.59
N ASP A 113 21.50 -10.86 10.34
CA ASP A 113 20.62 -11.93 9.87
C ASP A 113 19.71 -11.43 8.76
N ARG A 114 19.41 -12.33 7.83
CA ARG A 114 18.45 -12.10 6.75
C ARG A 114 17.10 -12.68 7.13
N VAL A 115 16.04 -12.06 6.62
CA VAL A 115 14.66 -12.54 6.75
C VAL A 115 14.02 -12.58 5.37
N ALA A 116 13.05 -13.46 5.18
CA ALA A 116 12.22 -13.51 3.97
C ALA A 116 10.77 -13.34 4.38
N VAL A 117 10.13 -12.29 3.89
CA VAL A 117 8.71 -12.01 4.08
C VAL A 117 7.99 -12.29 2.76
N PHE A 118 7.33 -13.45 2.70
CA PHE A 118 6.49 -13.92 1.60
C PHE A 118 5.13 -13.20 1.66
N SER A 119 5.13 -11.94 1.23
CA SER A 119 3.98 -11.01 1.29
C SER A 119 4.16 -9.82 0.34
N ASP A 120 3.24 -8.86 0.38
CA ASP A 120 3.38 -7.51 -0.18
C ASP A 120 3.43 -6.45 0.92
N THR A 121 4.24 -6.72 1.95
CA THR A 121 4.50 -5.83 3.07
C THR A 121 5.99 -5.50 3.18
N PRO A 122 6.59 -4.88 2.15
CA PRO A 122 8.03 -4.61 2.12
C PRO A 122 8.50 -3.66 3.23
N VAL A 123 7.59 -2.84 3.78
CA VAL A 123 7.90 -1.92 4.89
C VAL A 123 8.40 -2.66 6.14
N VAL A 124 8.05 -3.94 6.30
CA VAL A 124 8.53 -4.79 7.41
C VAL A 124 10.05 -4.85 7.43
N TYR A 125 10.74 -4.94 6.28
CA TYR A 125 12.21 -4.95 6.25
C TYR A 125 12.80 -3.64 6.77
N PHE A 126 12.21 -2.50 6.36
CA PHE A 126 12.64 -1.18 6.76
C PHE A 126 12.43 -0.98 8.27
N LEU A 127 11.25 -1.32 8.77
CA LEU A 127 10.92 -1.21 10.19
C LEU A 127 11.78 -2.18 11.00
N ALA A 128 11.89 -3.46 10.62
CA ALA A 128 12.69 -4.43 11.37
C ALA A 128 14.19 -4.11 11.34
N GLN A 129 14.64 -3.28 10.37
CA GLN A 129 16.05 -3.08 10.04
C GLN A 129 16.75 -4.41 9.78
N ARG A 130 16.11 -5.28 8.98
CA ARG A 130 16.66 -6.59 8.59
C ARG A 130 16.81 -6.67 7.09
N GLN A 131 17.87 -7.34 6.65
CA GLN A 131 18.13 -7.53 5.23
C GLN A 131 17.17 -8.57 4.66
N ASN A 132 16.68 -8.32 3.44
CA ASN A 132 15.93 -9.32 2.70
C ASN A 132 16.88 -10.45 2.25
N ALA A 133 16.46 -11.70 2.39
CA ALA A 133 17.15 -12.86 1.85
C ALA A 133 17.12 -12.94 0.32
N THR A 134 16.13 -12.30 -0.29
CA THR A 134 15.89 -12.35 -1.74
C THR A 134 16.01 -10.99 -2.40
N ARG A 135 16.18 -10.96 -3.73
CA ARG A 135 16.08 -9.72 -4.52
C ARG A 135 14.65 -9.18 -4.65
N PHE A 136 13.65 -9.90 -4.13
CA PHE A 136 12.24 -9.60 -4.27
C PHE A 136 11.68 -9.03 -2.95
N PRO A 137 11.49 -7.70 -2.83
CA PRO A 137 10.97 -7.09 -1.60
C PRO A 137 9.47 -7.35 -1.37
N TYR A 138 8.74 -7.74 -2.42
CA TYR A 138 7.32 -8.09 -2.37
C TYR A 138 6.98 -9.14 -3.44
N LEU A 139 5.79 -9.74 -3.35
CA LEU A 139 5.41 -10.91 -4.16
C LEU A 139 4.39 -10.69 -5.28
N ARG A 140 4.04 -9.45 -5.62
CA ARG A 140 3.12 -9.18 -6.75
C ARG A 140 3.53 -9.84 -8.07
N TRP A 141 4.83 -10.09 -8.28
CA TRP A 141 5.32 -10.79 -9.46
C TRP A 141 4.76 -12.21 -9.63
N ALA A 142 4.38 -12.87 -8.53
CA ALA A 142 3.85 -14.23 -8.54
C ALA A 142 2.44 -14.30 -9.15
N ASP A 143 1.65 -13.24 -8.96
CA ASP A 143 0.23 -13.21 -9.36
C ASP A 143 -0.02 -12.33 -10.59
N GLU A 144 0.83 -11.31 -10.84
CA GLU A 144 0.57 -10.31 -11.88
C GLU A 144 1.24 -10.59 -13.22
N SER A 145 2.25 -11.45 -13.23
CA SER A 145 2.79 -11.93 -14.50
C SER A 145 1.78 -12.85 -15.16
N ARG A 146 1.16 -12.39 -16.26
CA ARG A 146 0.24 -13.18 -17.09
C ARG A 146 0.93 -14.33 -17.82
N ASP A 147 2.25 -14.28 -17.91
CA ASP A 147 3.09 -15.28 -18.55
C ASP A 147 3.55 -16.32 -17.51
N ALA A 148 3.25 -17.60 -17.78
CA ALA A 148 3.57 -18.71 -16.91
C ALA A 148 5.08 -19.01 -16.86
N ASP A 149 5.79 -18.87 -17.98
CA ASP A 149 7.24 -19.13 -18.06
C ASP A 149 8.01 -18.07 -17.29
N VAL A 150 7.56 -16.80 -17.39
CA VAL A 150 8.12 -15.71 -16.58
C VAL A 150 7.88 -15.97 -15.09
N ARG A 151 6.68 -16.41 -14.68
CA ARG A 151 6.42 -16.75 -13.28
C ARG A 151 7.31 -17.89 -12.78
N ALA A 152 7.49 -18.93 -13.58
CA ALA A 152 8.35 -20.05 -13.25
C ALA A 152 9.81 -19.61 -13.07
N ALA A 153 10.34 -18.80 -13.99
CA ALA A 153 11.69 -18.26 -13.90
C ALA A 153 11.89 -17.36 -12.67
N LEU A 154 10.89 -16.56 -12.31
CA LEU A 154 10.94 -15.72 -11.11
C LEU A 154 10.85 -16.55 -9.82
N ALA A 155 10.04 -17.61 -9.80
CA ALA A 155 9.97 -18.55 -8.68
C ALA A 155 11.30 -19.30 -8.49
N GLU A 156 11.95 -19.71 -9.58
CA GLU A 156 13.29 -20.32 -9.55
C GLU A 156 14.33 -19.32 -9.02
N ALA A 157 14.30 -18.06 -9.48
CA ALA A 157 15.18 -17.01 -8.97
C ALA A 157 14.95 -16.74 -7.47
N TYR A 158 13.69 -16.75 -7.03
CA TYR A 158 13.33 -16.59 -5.61
C TYR A 158 13.89 -17.75 -4.77
N LEU A 159 13.71 -19.00 -5.21
CA LEU A 159 14.28 -20.18 -4.56
C LEU A 159 15.81 -20.17 -4.53
N SER A 160 16.44 -19.76 -5.64
CA SER A 160 17.89 -19.65 -5.75
C SER A 160 18.45 -18.66 -4.73
N ASP A 161 17.80 -17.50 -4.56
CA ASP A 161 18.21 -16.52 -3.56
C ASP A 161 18.00 -17.04 -2.13
N LEU A 162 16.88 -17.71 -1.83
CA LEU A 162 16.64 -18.34 -0.53
C LEU A 162 17.69 -19.41 -0.20
N THR A 163 18.13 -20.18 -1.19
CA THR A 163 19.14 -21.23 -0.99
C THR A 163 20.53 -20.62 -0.81
N ARG A 164 20.86 -19.56 -1.56
CA ARG A 164 22.15 -18.87 -1.46
C ARG A 164 22.28 -18.09 -0.15
N ASN A 165 21.19 -17.48 0.29
CA ASN A 165 21.14 -16.60 1.47
C ASN A 165 20.02 -17.07 2.41
N PRO A 166 20.16 -18.25 3.04
CA PRO A 166 19.09 -18.83 3.86
C PRO A 166 18.68 -17.88 4.98
N PRO A 167 17.43 -17.37 4.98
CA PRO A 167 16.97 -16.48 6.04
C PRO A 167 16.95 -17.19 7.39
N ARG A 168 17.05 -16.42 8.47
CA ARG A 168 16.77 -16.90 9.82
C ARG A 168 15.28 -17.15 10.03
N PHE A 169 14.46 -16.25 9.48
CA PHE A 169 13.00 -16.34 9.50
C PHE A 169 12.44 -16.30 8.09
N PHE A 170 11.60 -17.29 7.77
CA PHE A 170 10.67 -17.22 6.65
C PHE A 170 9.29 -16.88 7.20
N VAL A 171 8.68 -15.83 6.67
CA VAL A 171 7.40 -15.30 7.15
C VAL A 171 6.40 -15.38 6.01
N LEU A 172 5.26 -16.01 6.24
CA LEU A 172 4.19 -16.15 5.26
C LEU A 172 2.97 -15.34 5.71
N SER A 173 2.47 -14.44 4.86
CA SER A 173 1.18 -13.79 5.14
C SER A 173 -0.01 -14.72 4.89
N ARG A 174 -1.05 -14.60 5.71
CA ARG A 174 -2.34 -15.21 5.47
C ARG A 174 -3.05 -14.58 4.27
N ASP A 175 -3.94 -15.35 3.66
CA ASP A 175 -4.84 -14.85 2.63
C ASP A 175 -5.73 -13.72 3.19
N GLY A 176 -6.05 -12.75 2.35
CA GLY A 176 -6.84 -11.57 2.71
C GLY A 176 -6.06 -10.46 3.44
N PHE A 177 -4.74 -10.59 3.60
CA PHE A 177 -3.87 -9.55 4.15
C PHE A 177 -2.67 -9.28 3.23
N PRO A 178 -2.24 -8.02 2.98
CA PRO A 178 -2.73 -6.77 3.58
C PRO A 178 -3.98 -6.16 2.90
N TRP A 179 -4.52 -6.84 1.89
CA TRP A 179 -5.80 -6.50 1.26
C TRP A 179 -6.64 -7.76 1.00
N ALA A 180 -7.96 -7.60 0.89
CA ALA A 180 -8.92 -8.70 0.92
C ALA A 180 -8.74 -9.75 -0.20
N SER A 181 -8.21 -9.37 -1.36
CA SER A 181 -7.94 -10.28 -2.48
C SER A 181 -6.56 -10.93 -2.46
N ALA A 182 -5.72 -10.69 -1.44
CA ALA A 182 -4.42 -11.33 -1.33
C ALA A 182 -4.56 -12.85 -1.12
N ARG A 183 -3.69 -13.63 -1.76
CA ARG A 183 -3.74 -15.10 -1.83
C ARG A 183 -2.40 -15.76 -1.53
N PHE A 184 -1.62 -15.22 -0.59
CA PHE A 184 -0.24 -15.65 -0.36
C PHE A 184 -0.08 -17.12 0.03
N ILE A 185 -1.02 -17.72 0.77
CA ILE A 185 -0.96 -19.16 1.11
C ILE A 185 -1.19 -19.99 -0.15
N GLU A 186 -2.17 -19.61 -0.98
CA GLU A 186 -2.44 -20.26 -2.26
C GLU A 186 -1.24 -20.14 -3.21
N THR A 187 -0.69 -18.94 -3.36
CA THR A 187 0.49 -18.66 -4.19
C THR A 187 1.71 -19.45 -3.71
N TRP A 188 1.95 -19.52 -2.40
CA TRP A 188 3.05 -20.32 -1.82
C TRP A 188 2.89 -21.81 -2.12
N LYS A 189 1.68 -22.37 -1.93
CA LYS A 189 1.38 -23.77 -2.28
C LYS A 189 1.47 -24.04 -3.78
N GLY A 190 1.21 -23.04 -4.61
CA GLY A 190 1.40 -23.07 -6.06
C GLY A 190 2.86 -23.06 -6.52
N MET A 191 3.81 -22.86 -5.60
CA MET A 191 5.26 -22.91 -5.85
C MET A 191 5.87 -24.14 -5.15
N PRO A 192 5.74 -25.34 -5.72
CA PRO A 192 6.04 -26.59 -5.02
C PRO A 192 7.49 -26.68 -4.50
N ASP A 193 8.45 -26.13 -5.23
CA ASP A 193 9.86 -26.19 -4.81
C ASP A 193 10.19 -25.18 -3.70
N VAL A 194 9.56 -24.00 -3.70
CA VAL A 194 9.68 -23.03 -2.60
C VAL A 194 8.99 -23.57 -1.34
N HIS A 195 7.79 -24.14 -1.50
CA HIS A 195 7.06 -24.79 -0.43
C HIS A 195 7.88 -25.92 0.20
N ARG A 196 8.40 -26.85 -0.61
CA ARG A 196 9.25 -27.94 -0.14
C ARG A 196 10.50 -27.43 0.58
N PHE A 197 11.18 -26.43 0.01
CA PHE A 197 12.35 -25.82 0.65
C PHE A 197 12.05 -25.30 2.06
N VAL A 198 10.92 -24.62 2.25
CA VAL A 198 10.52 -24.10 3.57
C VAL A 198 10.20 -25.25 4.53
N GLU A 199 9.40 -26.23 4.11
CA GLU A 199 9.03 -27.39 4.94
C GLU A 199 10.23 -28.26 5.36
N ASP A 200 11.23 -28.38 4.50
CA ASP A 200 12.44 -29.18 4.76
C ASP A 200 13.43 -28.46 5.69
N ASN A 201 13.52 -27.13 5.60
CA ASN A 201 14.60 -26.36 6.25
C ASN A 201 14.12 -25.49 7.43
N TYR A 202 12.82 -25.33 7.61
CA TYR A 202 12.24 -24.45 8.62
C TYR A 202 11.19 -25.19 9.45
N GLU A 203 11.01 -24.72 10.69
CA GLU A 203 9.98 -25.18 11.60
C GLU A 203 9.00 -24.05 11.87
N TYR A 204 7.71 -24.38 11.94
CA TYR A 204 6.70 -23.44 12.39
C TYR A 204 6.90 -23.12 13.87
N ILE A 205 6.94 -21.82 14.20
CA ILE A 205 7.17 -21.36 15.58
C ILE A 205 5.99 -20.55 16.15
N GLY A 206 4.98 -20.24 15.35
CA GLY A 206 3.84 -19.47 15.79
C GLY A 206 3.31 -18.47 14.76
N GLU A 207 2.46 -17.58 15.25
CA GLU A 207 1.82 -16.54 14.46
C GLU A 207 2.04 -15.17 15.11
N ASN A 208 2.13 -14.13 14.28
CA ASN A 208 2.10 -12.74 14.70
C ASN A 208 1.03 -12.02 13.87
N GLY A 209 -0.17 -11.91 14.41
CA GLY A 209 -1.33 -11.39 13.69
C GLY A 209 -1.63 -12.20 12.42
N PRO A 210 -1.61 -11.61 11.21
CA PRO A 210 -1.86 -12.29 9.95
C PRO A 210 -0.62 -13.00 9.39
N TYR A 211 0.50 -13.07 10.12
CA TYR A 211 1.73 -13.68 9.66
C TYR A 211 1.99 -15.03 10.33
N ILE A 212 2.31 -16.03 9.53
CA ILE A 212 2.76 -17.37 9.94
C ILE A 212 4.29 -17.35 9.94
N LEU A 213 4.89 -17.72 11.06
CA LEU A 213 6.33 -17.60 11.29
C LEU A 213 7.01 -18.97 11.24
N PHE A 214 8.06 -19.04 10.42
CA PHE A 214 8.93 -20.20 10.31
C PHE A 214 10.36 -19.81 10.69
N HIS A 215 10.96 -20.57 11.60
CA HIS A 215 12.36 -20.40 12.01
C HIS A 215 13.22 -21.47 11.35
N ARG A 216 14.44 -21.11 10.95
CA ARG A 216 15.35 -22.06 10.32
C ARG A 216 15.76 -23.16 11.31
N ARG A 217 15.67 -24.42 10.88
CA ARG A 217 16.19 -25.57 11.64
C ARG A 217 17.72 -25.45 11.74
N THR A 218 18.26 -25.64 12.94
CA THR A 218 19.70 -25.69 13.21
C THR A 218 20.33 -26.97 12.71
#